data_AF-A0A959QEF1-F1
#
_entry.id   AF-A0A959QEF1-F1
#
_cell.length_a   1.000
_cell.length_b   1.000
_cell.length_c   1.000
_cell.angle_alpha   90.00
_cell.angle_beta   90.00
_cell.angle_gamma   90.00
#
_symmetry.space_group_name_H-M   'P 1'
#
loop_
_entity.id
_entity.type
_entity.pdbx_description
1 polymer ?
#
loop_
_entity_poly.entity_id
_entity_poly.type
_entity_poly.pdbx_seq_one_letter_code
_entity_poly.pdbx_strand_id
1 'polypeptide(L)'
;MRKLNPKRTFPVSVLVLFSWLSIFSQTISFSPNSGERGGTSFGVTVTGTGVSFVTSTTSCVQIFAQPSTLSLTNVQVTGSSSLTGTLNIPLTHEAGTYDARVYQGPGCTGPQYDCTNCFTVLHPACLTVTMAGSDGTGSLREAFGCASSGDTIRFATSLNNTTIYLATPTISNANDLILFNDASNNVTISSLQYPGNTTPFITTSGDLSIFGLKFQGNDPEPLIFKIDPGGAIDFNTSEINLLTIQKD
;
A
#
# COMPACT_ATOMS: atom_id res chain seq x y z
N MET A 1 55.48 -78.56 -27.33
CA MET A 1 55.03 -77.48 -28.23
C MET A 1 53.82 -76.80 -27.60
N ARG A 2 53.95 -75.52 -27.23
CA ARG A 2 52.89 -74.66 -26.67
C ARG A 2 51.92 -74.24 -27.77
N LYS A 3 50.60 -74.35 -27.56
CA LYS A 3 49.59 -73.62 -28.35
C LYS A 3 48.85 -72.64 -27.45
N LEU A 4 48.85 -71.38 -27.89
CA LEU A 4 48.31 -70.18 -27.26
C LEU A 4 46.86 -69.92 -27.75
N ASN A 5 45.99 -69.58 -26.79
CA ASN A 5 44.87 -68.60 -26.82
C ASN A 5 43.65 -68.82 -27.76
N PRO A 6 42.43 -68.38 -27.40
CA PRO A 6 42.14 -66.95 -27.24
C PRO A 6 41.26 -66.53 -26.04
N LYS A 7 41.49 -65.27 -25.64
CA LYS A 7 40.83 -64.48 -24.59
C LYS A 7 39.33 -64.27 -24.90
N ARG A 8 38.48 -64.54 -23.91
CA ARG A 8 37.08 -64.05 -23.86
C ARG A 8 37.02 -62.80 -22.98
N THR A 9 36.74 -61.67 -23.61
CA THR A 9 36.42 -60.38 -22.96
C THR A 9 34.95 -60.38 -22.54
N PHE A 10 34.71 -60.18 -21.24
CA PHE A 10 33.37 -59.91 -20.70
C PHE A 10 33.11 -58.39 -20.71
N PRO A 11 31.94 -57.91 -21.14
CA PRO A 11 31.59 -56.50 -21.00
C PRO A 11 31.20 -56.21 -19.55
N VAL A 12 31.85 -55.22 -18.95
CA VAL A 12 31.47 -54.63 -17.67
C VAL A 12 30.30 -53.67 -17.96
N SER A 13 29.08 -54.08 -17.60
CA SER A 13 27.93 -53.17 -17.57
C SER A 13 28.07 -52.23 -16.39
N VAL A 14 28.42 -50.98 -16.68
CA VAL A 14 28.35 -49.86 -15.73
C VAL A 14 26.88 -49.45 -15.61
N LEU A 15 26.27 -49.80 -14.48
CA LEU A 15 24.92 -49.38 -14.11
C LEU A 15 25.01 -47.95 -13.53
N VAL A 16 24.67 -46.94 -14.33
CA VAL A 16 24.59 -45.55 -13.85
C VAL A 16 23.25 -45.39 -13.12
N LEU A 17 23.27 -45.43 -11.79
CA LEU A 17 22.15 -45.04 -10.95
C LEU A 17 21.95 -43.52 -11.06
N PHE A 18 21.03 -43.09 -11.90
CA PHE A 18 20.48 -41.73 -11.86
C PHE A 18 19.64 -41.60 -10.59
N SER A 19 20.23 -41.11 -9.50
CA SER A 19 19.45 -40.63 -8.36
C SER A 19 18.73 -39.35 -8.81
N TRP A 20 17.41 -39.45 -8.93
CA TRP A 20 16.55 -38.28 -9.09
C TRP A 20 16.59 -37.49 -7.78
N LEU A 21 17.50 -36.52 -7.68
CA LEU A 21 17.44 -35.47 -6.66
C LEU A 21 16.23 -34.60 -6.98
N SER A 22 15.07 -34.97 -6.46
CA SER A 22 13.94 -34.05 -6.35
C SER A 22 14.37 -32.92 -5.43
N ILE A 23 14.78 -31.79 -6.02
CA ILE A 23 14.99 -30.56 -5.27
C ILE A 23 13.61 -30.13 -4.78
N PHE A 24 13.29 -30.41 -3.51
CA PHE A 24 12.08 -29.91 -2.88
C PHE A 24 12.25 -28.40 -2.70
N SER A 25 11.60 -27.62 -3.56
CA SER A 25 11.54 -26.16 -3.40
C SER A 25 10.69 -25.86 -2.16
N GLN A 26 11.30 -25.16 -1.21
CA GLN A 26 10.61 -24.69 -0.01
C GLN A 26 10.00 -23.34 -0.33
N THR A 27 8.70 -23.21 -0.14
CA THR A 27 7.96 -21.97 -0.43
C THR A 27 6.96 -21.71 0.66
N ILE A 28 6.70 -20.44 0.95
CA ILE A 28 5.59 -20.01 1.81
C ILE A 28 4.65 -19.11 1.01
N SER A 29 3.42 -18.96 1.48
CA SER A 29 2.40 -18.08 0.89
C SER A 29 1.48 -17.54 1.97
N PHE A 30 0.84 -16.41 1.70
CA PHE A 30 -0.01 -15.67 2.63
C PHE A 30 -1.46 -15.70 2.17
N SER A 31 -2.39 -15.84 3.12
CA SER A 31 -3.84 -15.74 2.87
C SER A 31 -4.52 -14.97 4.02
N PRO A 32 -5.11 -13.79 3.77
CA PRO A 32 -5.06 -13.07 2.50
C PRO A 32 -3.61 -12.65 2.15
N ASN A 33 -3.34 -12.50 0.86
CA ASN A 33 -2.05 -12.03 0.33
C ASN A 33 -2.01 -10.50 0.12
N SER A 34 -3.00 -9.79 0.62
CA SER A 34 -3.07 -8.33 0.55
C SER A 34 -3.80 -7.75 1.74
N GLY A 35 -3.53 -6.47 2.06
CA GLY A 35 -4.27 -5.73 3.07
C GLY A 35 -4.09 -4.21 2.89
N GLU A 36 -5.10 -3.44 3.29
CA GLU A 36 -5.04 -1.98 3.28
C GLU A 36 -4.24 -1.46 4.48
N ARG A 37 -3.38 -0.48 4.24
CA ARG A 37 -2.74 0.28 5.33
C ARG A 37 -3.75 1.19 6.02
N GLY A 38 -3.53 1.45 7.31
CA GLY A 38 -4.45 2.21 8.15
C GLY A 38 -5.75 1.50 8.52
N GLY A 39 -5.96 0.28 8.02
CA GLY A 39 -7.12 -0.54 8.35
C GLY A 39 -7.05 -1.13 9.76
N THR A 40 -8.13 -1.82 10.13
CA THR A 40 -8.15 -2.65 11.33
C THR A 40 -7.23 -3.85 11.18
N SER A 41 -6.68 -4.35 12.28
CA SER A 41 -5.86 -5.55 12.25
C SER A 41 -6.67 -6.77 11.80
N PHE A 42 -6.07 -7.63 10.98
CA PHE A 42 -6.75 -8.78 10.39
C PHE A 42 -5.95 -10.07 10.52
N GLY A 43 -6.65 -11.20 10.44
CA GLY A 43 -6.04 -12.53 10.50
C GLY A 43 -5.35 -12.88 9.19
N VAL A 44 -4.14 -13.44 9.30
CA VAL A 44 -3.33 -13.93 8.20
C VAL A 44 -2.96 -15.37 8.46
N THR A 45 -3.18 -16.23 7.46
CA THR A 45 -2.70 -17.60 7.43
C THR A 45 -1.47 -17.68 6.54
N VAL A 46 -0.38 -18.24 7.04
CA VAL A 46 0.79 -18.58 6.25
C VAL A 46 0.79 -20.08 6.04
N THR A 47 0.92 -20.50 4.78
CA THR A 47 1.07 -21.91 4.41
C THR A 47 2.39 -22.11 3.69
N GLY A 48 3.01 -23.28 3.83
CA GLY A 48 4.24 -23.59 3.12
C GLY A 48 4.31 -25.01 2.59
N THR A 49 5.06 -25.17 1.50
CA THR A 49 5.39 -26.47 0.90
C THR A 49 6.85 -26.78 1.20
N GLY A 50 7.16 -27.99 1.67
CA GLY A 50 8.52 -28.38 2.04
C GLY A 50 9.05 -27.73 3.32
N VAL A 51 8.18 -27.04 4.09
CA VAL A 51 8.50 -26.42 5.38
C VAL A 51 8.08 -27.33 6.55
N SER A 52 8.60 -27.05 7.74
CA SER A 52 8.24 -27.77 8.96
C SER A 52 8.12 -26.84 10.15
N PHE A 53 7.07 -26.02 10.22
CA PHE A 53 6.80 -25.16 11.35
C PHE A 53 6.66 -25.97 12.64
N VAL A 54 7.29 -25.51 13.73
CA VAL A 54 7.37 -26.21 15.01
C VAL A 54 6.77 -25.34 16.10
N THR A 55 5.90 -25.93 16.93
CA THR A 55 5.13 -25.22 17.97
C THR A 55 5.98 -24.79 19.17
N SER A 56 7.12 -25.43 19.41
CA SER A 56 7.98 -25.17 20.57
C SER A 56 8.92 -23.97 20.39
N THR A 57 9.08 -23.47 19.17
CA THR A 57 9.86 -22.26 18.85
C THR A 57 8.93 -21.23 18.25
N THR A 58 8.54 -20.22 19.03
CA THR A 58 7.63 -19.16 18.57
C THR A 58 8.12 -18.62 17.22
N SER A 59 7.35 -18.88 16.16
CA SER A 59 7.75 -18.48 14.82
C SER A 59 7.53 -16.97 14.66
N CYS A 60 8.55 -16.24 14.25
CA CYS A 60 8.41 -14.84 13.86
C CYS A 60 8.11 -14.77 12.36
N VAL A 61 7.17 -13.92 11.96
CA VAL A 61 6.87 -13.67 10.54
C VAL A 61 7.07 -12.19 10.27
N GLN A 62 7.95 -11.89 9.31
CA GLN A 62 8.23 -10.56 8.83
C GLN A 62 7.71 -10.41 7.40
N ILE A 63 7.05 -9.28 7.11
CA ILE A 63 6.68 -8.86 5.76
C ILE A 63 7.44 -7.56 5.53
N PHE A 64 8.32 -7.50 4.55
CA PHE A 64 9.29 -6.40 4.41
C PHE A 64 9.44 -5.97 2.96
N ALA A 65 9.59 -4.66 2.80
CA ALA A 65 10.05 -4.00 1.60
C ALA A 65 10.99 -2.90 2.07
N GLN A 66 12.23 -2.87 1.60
CA GLN A 66 13.19 -1.85 2.08
C GLN A 66 12.60 -0.45 1.89
N PRO A 67 12.54 0.41 2.94
CA PRO A 67 13.13 0.28 4.28
C PRO A 67 12.20 -0.23 5.40
N SER A 68 10.95 -0.58 5.11
CA SER A 68 9.93 -0.94 6.10
C SER A 68 9.84 -2.45 6.38
N THR A 69 9.42 -2.80 7.60
CA THR A 69 9.18 -4.19 8.00
C THR A 69 7.97 -4.24 8.92
N LEU A 70 6.96 -4.98 8.47
CA LEU A 70 5.78 -5.38 9.24
C LEU A 70 6.05 -6.73 9.91
N SER A 71 5.40 -6.98 11.04
CA SER A 71 5.49 -8.27 11.73
C SER A 71 4.10 -8.76 12.13
N LEU A 72 3.87 -10.06 12.02
CA LEU A 72 2.66 -10.66 12.56
C LEU A 72 2.77 -10.70 14.09
N THR A 73 1.63 -10.45 14.74
CA THR A 73 1.43 -10.64 16.17
C THR A 73 0.57 -11.88 16.41
N ASN A 74 0.49 -12.37 17.65
CA ASN A 74 -0.32 -13.55 18.00
C ASN A 74 -0.08 -14.78 17.11
N VAL A 75 1.19 -15.01 16.72
CA VAL A 75 1.52 -16.12 15.82
C VAL A 75 1.29 -17.46 16.51
N GLN A 76 0.52 -18.34 15.86
CA GLN A 76 0.20 -19.69 16.32
C GLN A 76 0.49 -20.69 15.20
N VAL A 77 1.31 -21.70 15.47
CA VAL A 77 1.54 -22.80 14.53
C VAL A 77 0.35 -23.75 14.59
N THR A 78 -0.39 -23.89 13.51
CA THR A 78 -1.60 -24.73 13.40
C THR A 78 -1.32 -26.11 12.82
N GLY A 79 -0.17 -26.28 12.16
CA GLY A 79 0.34 -27.56 11.67
C GLY A 79 1.78 -27.43 11.17
N SER A 80 2.38 -28.53 10.73
CA SER A 80 3.77 -28.53 10.24
C SER A 80 3.98 -27.65 9.01
N SER A 81 2.92 -27.34 8.27
CA SER A 81 2.95 -26.50 7.07
C SER A 81 2.07 -25.25 7.17
N SER A 82 1.50 -24.95 8.34
CA SER A 82 0.62 -23.79 8.51
C SER A 82 0.79 -23.09 9.85
N LEU A 83 0.72 -21.77 9.81
CA LEU A 83 0.60 -20.92 10.99
C LEU A 83 -0.40 -19.80 10.72
N THR A 84 -0.94 -19.23 11.79
CA THR A 84 -1.83 -18.06 11.73
C THR A 84 -1.24 -16.94 12.57
N GLY A 85 -1.54 -15.70 12.24
CA GLY A 85 -1.23 -14.54 13.08
C GLY A 85 -2.12 -13.36 12.74
N THR A 86 -1.90 -12.26 13.44
CA THR A 86 -2.62 -11.00 13.23
C THR A 86 -1.66 -9.98 12.64
N LEU A 87 -2.05 -9.38 11.52
CA LEU A 87 -1.29 -8.32 10.87
C LEU A 87 -1.98 -6.98 11.09
N ASN A 88 -1.20 -5.97 11.46
CA ASN A 88 -1.59 -4.57 11.49
C ASN A 88 -0.69 -3.81 10.51
N ILE A 89 -1.27 -3.05 9.58
CA ILE A 89 -0.52 -2.28 8.59
C ILE A 89 -0.74 -0.79 8.91
N PRO A 90 0.21 -0.10 9.56
CA PRO A 90 0.07 1.32 9.87
C PRO A 90 -0.05 2.19 8.61
N LEU A 91 -0.76 3.32 8.69
CA LEU A 91 -0.86 4.31 7.60
C LEU A 91 0.51 4.79 7.09
N THR A 92 1.52 4.80 7.95
CA THR A 92 2.89 5.21 7.63
C THR A 92 3.66 4.22 6.75
N HIS A 93 3.11 3.04 6.46
CA HIS A 93 3.75 2.09 5.55
C HIS A 93 3.42 2.40 4.10
N GLU A 94 4.39 2.22 3.21
CA GLU A 94 4.21 2.46 1.79
C GLU A 94 3.35 1.37 1.16
N ALA A 95 2.41 1.75 0.30
CA ALA A 95 1.71 0.78 -0.53
C ALA A 95 2.67 0.15 -1.53
N GLY A 96 2.48 -1.13 -1.85
CA GLY A 96 3.37 -1.82 -2.77
C GLY A 96 3.40 -3.32 -2.58
N THR A 97 4.36 -3.95 -3.24
CA THR A 97 4.60 -5.39 -3.16
C THR A 97 5.75 -5.65 -2.19
N TYR A 98 5.55 -6.63 -1.31
CA TYR A 98 6.43 -6.95 -0.20
C TYR A 98 6.90 -8.39 -0.31
N ASP A 99 8.17 -8.57 0.07
CA ASP A 99 8.71 -9.88 0.37
C ASP A 99 8.30 -10.29 1.79
N ALA A 100 8.38 -11.57 2.08
CA ALA A 100 8.07 -12.08 3.40
C ALA A 100 9.00 -13.22 3.80
N ARG A 101 9.19 -13.33 5.12
CA ARG A 101 10.05 -14.33 5.74
C ARG A 101 9.43 -14.87 7.00
N VAL A 102 9.49 -16.20 7.15
CA VAL A 102 9.14 -16.90 8.38
C VAL A 102 10.40 -17.45 9.02
N TYR A 103 10.58 -17.17 10.31
CA TYR A 103 11.69 -17.65 11.12
C TYR A 103 11.22 -18.76 12.05
N GLN A 104 11.97 -19.85 12.14
CA GLN A 104 11.69 -20.97 13.06
C GLN A 104 12.22 -20.77 14.48
N GLY A 105 12.50 -19.54 14.90
CA GLY A 105 13.02 -19.21 16.21
C GLY A 105 12.44 -17.90 16.76
N PRO A 106 12.38 -17.77 18.11
CA PRO A 106 11.92 -16.54 18.74
C PRO A 106 12.82 -15.36 18.36
N GLY A 107 12.23 -14.16 18.30
CA GLY A 107 12.97 -12.94 17.97
C GLY A 107 13.48 -12.87 16.53
N CYS A 108 12.83 -13.58 15.60
CA CYS A 108 13.20 -13.59 14.18
C CYS A 108 14.64 -14.11 13.97
N THR A 109 14.92 -15.27 14.57
CA THR A 109 16.21 -15.98 14.49
C THR A 109 16.02 -17.41 13.99
N GLY A 110 17.13 -18.07 13.62
CA GLY A 110 17.11 -19.47 13.17
C GLY A 110 16.81 -19.63 11.67
N PRO A 111 16.45 -20.86 11.23
CA PRO A 111 16.13 -21.16 9.83
C PRO A 111 15.00 -20.28 9.29
N GLN A 112 15.11 -19.92 8.02
CA GLN A 112 14.25 -18.96 7.34
C GLN A 112 13.57 -19.60 6.14
N TYR A 113 12.32 -19.22 5.94
CA TYR A 113 11.58 -19.51 4.72
C TYR A 113 11.18 -18.20 4.08
N ASP A 114 11.66 -17.98 2.87
CA ASP A 114 11.48 -16.73 2.13
C ASP A 114 10.39 -16.86 1.08
N CYS A 115 9.82 -15.71 0.75
CA CYS A 115 8.81 -15.58 -0.26
C CYS A 115 8.90 -14.20 -0.88
N THR A 116 9.15 -14.17 -2.18
CA THR A 116 9.32 -12.93 -2.93
C THR A 116 7.98 -12.46 -3.47
N ASN A 117 7.70 -11.17 -3.36
CA ASN A 117 6.52 -10.52 -3.91
C ASN A 117 5.17 -11.18 -3.56
N CYS A 118 5.01 -11.67 -2.33
CA CYS A 118 3.86 -12.49 -1.98
C CYS A 118 2.90 -11.86 -0.98
N PHE A 119 3.14 -10.60 -0.63
CA PHE A 119 2.18 -9.78 0.07
C PHE A 119 2.05 -8.42 -0.61
N THR A 120 0.84 -7.89 -0.71
CA THR A 120 0.58 -6.55 -1.27
C THR A 120 -0.05 -5.65 -0.24
N VAL A 121 0.65 -4.55 0.09
CA VAL A 121 0.07 -3.46 0.87
C VAL A 121 -0.69 -2.54 -0.08
N LEU A 122 -1.99 -2.39 0.19
CA LEU A 122 -2.89 -1.55 -0.59
C LEU A 122 -3.01 -0.16 0.03
N HIS A 123 -3.28 0.83 -0.82
CA HIS A 123 -3.71 2.16 -0.37
C HIS A 123 -5.05 2.06 0.39
N PRO A 124 -5.31 2.96 1.36
CA PRO A 124 -6.62 3.06 2.00
C PRO A 124 -7.71 3.34 0.96
N ALA A 125 -8.86 2.66 1.06
CA ALA A 125 -9.99 2.89 0.14
C ALA A 125 -10.49 4.36 0.17
N CYS A 126 -10.34 5.06 1.29
CA CYS A 126 -10.73 6.46 1.46
C CYS A 126 -9.87 7.47 0.67
N LEU A 127 -8.76 7.07 0.03
CA LEU A 127 -7.98 7.97 -0.85
C LEU A 127 -8.66 8.23 -2.20
N THR A 128 -9.81 7.62 -2.46
CA THR A 128 -10.63 7.93 -3.63
C THR A 128 -11.87 8.69 -3.22
N VAL A 129 -11.99 9.93 -3.67
CA VAL A 129 -13.21 10.74 -3.53
C VAL A 129 -14.27 10.17 -4.45
N THR A 130 -15.38 9.72 -3.88
CA THR A 130 -16.48 9.05 -4.60
C THR A 130 -17.81 9.78 -4.51
N MET A 131 -17.91 10.79 -3.64
CA MET A 131 -19.11 11.62 -3.50
C MET A 131 -18.78 13.12 -3.45
N ALA A 132 -19.76 13.95 -3.82
CA ALA A 132 -19.63 15.41 -3.89
C ALA A 132 -19.99 16.15 -2.59
N GLY A 133 -20.44 15.43 -1.57
CA GLY A 133 -20.72 16.02 -0.26
C GLY A 133 -19.45 16.41 0.49
N SER A 134 -19.59 17.33 1.43
CA SER A 134 -18.48 17.94 2.17
C SER A 134 -17.77 16.98 3.10
N ASP A 135 -18.52 16.06 3.71
CA ASP A 135 -18.09 15.22 4.84
C ASP A 135 -18.68 13.80 4.70
N GLY A 136 -18.13 12.86 5.46
CA GLY A 136 -18.55 11.45 5.47
C GLY A 136 -17.81 10.58 4.45
N THR A 137 -18.19 9.30 4.40
CA THR A 137 -17.46 8.30 3.62
C THR A 137 -17.47 8.59 2.12
N GLY A 138 -16.28 8.65 1.53
CA GLY A 138 -16.06 8.98 0.13
C GLY A 138 -15.98 10.49 -0.17
N SER A 139 -16.05 11.35 0.84
CA SER A 139 -15.89 12.80 0.68
C SER A 139 -14.42 13.21 0.52
N LEU A 140 -14.19 14.41 -0.03
CA LEU A 140 -12.84 14.98 -0.11
C LEU A 140 -12.21 15.14 1.29
N ARG A 141 -13.01 15.51 2.30
CA ARG A 141 -12.50 15.69 3.66
C ARG A 141 -12.06 14.37 4.28
N GLU A 142 -12.81 13.29 4.08
CA GLU A 142 -12.38 11.96 4.54
C GLU A 142 -11.07 11.56 3.86
N ALA A 143 -10.93 11.80 2.56
CA ALA A 143 -9.70 11.49 1.83
C ALA A 143 -8.48 12.23 2.40
N PHE A 144 -8.61 13.51 2.72
CA PHE A 144 -7.56 14.26 3.42
C PHE A 144 -7.26 13.72 4.81
N GLY A 145 -8.28 13.32 5.58
CA GLY A 145 -8.09 12.73 6.91
C GLY A 145 -7.42 11.36 6.88
N CYS A 146 -7.56 10.62 5.78
CA CYS A 146 -6.93 9.32 5.56
C CYS A 146 -5.52 9.39 4.99
N ALA A 147 -5.17 10.48 4.30
CA ALA A 147 -3.93 10.57 3.55
C ALA A 147 -2.72 10.72 4.47
N SER A 148 -1.61 10.09 4.09
CA SER A 148 -0.27 10.28 4.67
C SER A 148 0.66 10.95 3.66
N SER A 149 1.81 11.46 4.11
CA SER A 149 2.80 12.05 3.18
C SER A 149 3.22 11.06 2.10
N GLY A 150 3.25 11.53 0.85
CA GLY A 150 3.46 10.74 -0.36
C GLY A 150 2.18 10.28 -1.05
N ASP A 151 1.01 10.46 -0.44
CA ASP A 151 -0.24 9.92 -0.96
C ASP A 151 -0.82 10.73 -2.12
N THR A 152 -1.48 10.02 -3.03
CA THR A 152 -2.29 10.61 -4.08
C THR A 152 -3.76 10.39 -3.80
N ILE A 153 -4.49 11.47 -3.54
CA ILE A 153 -5.96 11.46 -3.49
C ILE A 153 -6.49 11.56 -4.92
N ARG A 154 -7.35 10.62 -5.31
CA ARG A 154 -7.94 10.54 -6.65
C ARG A 154 -9.43 10.81 -6.61
N PHE A 155 -9.98 11.27 -7.74
CA PHE A 155 -11.42 11.48 -7.90
C PHE A 155 -12.01 10.36 -8.77
N ALA A 156 -13.06 9.71 -8.28
CA ALA A 156 -13.76 8.69 -9.05
C ALA A 156 -14.38 9.30 -10.32
N THR A 157 -14.41 8.51 -11.39
CA THR A 157 -15.02 8.91 -12.67
C THR A 157 -16.53 9.13 -12.56
N SER A 158 -17.17 8.60 -11.51
CA SER A 158 -18.57 8.89 -11.18
C SER A 158 -18.82 10.35 -10.81
N LEU A 159 -17.78 11.13 -10.50
CA LEU A 159 -17.85 12.56 -10.22
C LEU A 159 -17.67 13.44 -11.47
N ASN A 160 -17.65 12.87 -12.67
CA ASN A 160 -17.46 13.66 -13.88
C ASN A 160 -18.56 14.71 -14.06
N ASN A 161 -18.16 15.95 -14.37
CA ASN A 161 -19.02 17.13 -14.46
C ASN A 161 -19.78 17.44 -13.15
N THR A 162 -19.20 17.07 -12.01
CA THR A 162 -19.77 17.35 -10.69
C THR A 162 -19.03 18.48 -9.98
N THR A 163 -19.78 19.24 -9.18
CA THR A 163 -19.23 20.23 -8.25
C THR A 163 -19.25 19.67 -6.83
N ILE A 164 -18.09 19.67 -6.17
CA ILE A 164 -17.93 19.32 -4.77
C ILE A 164 -18.04 20.60 -3.94
N TYR A 165 -18.99 20.62 -3.01
CA TYR A 165 -19.23 21.74 -2.11
C TYR A 165 -18.65 21.42 -0.74
N LEU A 166 -17.73 22.26 -0.25
CA LEU A 166 -17.24 22.15 1.13
C LEU A 166 -18.11 23.00 2.06
N ALA A 167 -18.85 22.33 2.93
CA ALA A 167 -19.90 22.94 3.76
C ALA A 167 -19.40 23.54 5.10
N THR A 168 -18.21 23.15 5.51
CA THR A 168 -17.62 23.42 6.82
C THR A 168 -16.24 24.06 6.63
N PRO A 169 -15.73 24.82 7.62
CA PRO A 169 -14.47 25.55 7.46
C PRO A 169 -13.32 24.60 7.14
N THR A 170 -12.36 25.16 6.41
CA THR A 170 -10.98 24.70 6.13
C THR A 170 -10.70 23.20 6.16
N ILE A 171 -10.26 22.65 5.04
CA ILE A 171 -9.49 21.40 5.06
C ILE A 171 -8.04 21.74 5.41
N SER A 172 -7.57 21.26 6.56
CA SER A 172 -6.17 21.38 6.96
C SER A 172 -5.38 20.14 6.56
N ASN A 173 -4.21 20.33 5.98
CA ASN A 173 -3.30 19.26 5.60
C ASN A 173 -1.89 19.54 6.15
N ALA A 174 -1.29 18.54 6.80
CA ALA A 174 0.11 18.61 7.25
C ALA A 174 1.04 17.67 6.46
N ASN A 175 0.49 16.91 5.53
CA ASN A 175 1.19 15.87 4.78
C ASN A 175 1.59 16.37 3.39
N ASP A 176 2.57 15.72 2.78
CA ASP A 176 2.94 15.98 1.37
C ASP A 176 1.99 15.19 0.47
N LEU A 177 1.05 15.86 -0.19
CA LEU A 177 -0.06 15.21 -0.91
C LEU A 177 -0.14 15.62 -2.38
N ILE A 178 -0.69 14.70 -3.17
CA ILE A 178 -1.10 14.96 -4.54
C ILE A 178 -2.63 14.83 -4.64
N LEU A 179 -3.31 15.89 -5.08
CA LEU A 179 -4.69 15.80 -5.56
C LEU A 179 -4.68 15.58 -7.06
N PHE A 180 -5.22 14.44 -7.51
CA PHE A 180 -5.15 14.06 -8.92
C PHE A 180 -6.54 13.76 -9.49
N ASN A 181 -6.95 14.58 -10.43
CA ASN A 181 -8.14 14.36 -11.25
C ASN A 181 -7.70 13.98 -12.68
N ASP A 182 -8.12 12.81 -13.15
CA ASP A 182 -7.81 12.33 -14.51
C ASP A 182 -8.31 13.33 -15.57
N ALA A 183 -7.56 13.50 -16.67
CA ALA A 183 -7.87 14.49 -17.70
C ALA A 183 -9.24 14.31 -18.39
N SER A 184 -9.80 13.10 -18.34
CA SER A 184 -11.14 12.80 -18.86
C SER A 184 -12.27 13.09 -17.86
N ASN A 185 -11.91 13.45 -16.62
CA ASN A 185 -12.82 13.75 -15.53
C ASN A 185 -12.85 15.27 -15.29
N ASN A 186 -14.03 15.85 -15.14
CA ASN A 186 -14.20 17.29 -14.96
C ASN A 186 -14.84 17.56 -13.59
N VAL A 187 -14.01 17.70 -12.56
CA VAL A 187 -14.45 17.95 -11.19
C VAL A 187 -14.18 19.40 -10.82
N THR A 188 -15.20 20.08 -10.33
CA THR A 188 -15.08 21.44 -9.78
C THR A 188 -15.15 21.40 -8.28
N ILE A 189 -14.24 22.09 -7.62
CA ILE A 189 -14.22 22.28 -6.17
C ILE A 189 -14.66 23.72 -5.89
N SER A 190 -15.65 23.87 -5.02
CA SER A 190 -16.39 25.13 -4.90
C SER A 190 -16.69 25.53 -3.45
N SER A 191 -16.60 26.84 -3.19
CA SER A 191 -17.11 27.49 -1.98
C SER A 191 -18.48 28.16 -2.17
N LEU A 192 -19.10 28.01 -3.36
CA LEU A 192 -20.24 28.85 -3.77
C LEU A 192 -21.47 28.75 -2.86
N GLN A 193 -21.60 27.69 -2.06
CA GLN A 193 -22.76 27.45 -1.19
C GLN A 193 -22.77 28.33 0.09
N TYR A 194 -21.67 29.04 0.39
CA TYR A 194 -21.52 29.83 1.62
C TYR A 194 -21.04 31.26 1.34
N PRO A 195 -21.95 32.19 0.99
CA PRO A 195 -21.64 33.61 0.98
C PRO A 195 -21.39 34.10 2.43
N GLY A 196 -20.36 34.91 2.63
CA GLY A 196 -19.86 35.44 3.90
C GLY A 196 -18.55 34.82 4.39
N ASN A 197 -17.99 33.82 3.71
CA ASN A 197 -16.92 32.99 4.27
C ASN A 197 -15.52 33.48 3.89
N THR A 198 -14.83 34.14 4.82
CA THR A 198 -13.43 34.57 4.68
C THR A 198 -12.42 33.54 5.21
N THR A 199 -12.87 32.34 5.61
CA THR A 199 -11.94 31.31 6.12
C THR A 199 -11.19 30.65 4.97
N PRO A 200 -9.92 30.25 5.19
CA PRO A 200 -9.19 29.44 4.23
C PRO A 200 -10.00 28.20 3.84
N PHE A 201 -10.09 27.96 2.55
CA PHE A 201 -10.72 26.79 1.96
C PHE A 201 -9.85 25.54 2.19
N ILE A 202 -8.56 25.68 1.92
CA ILE A 202 -7.53 24.68 2.24
C ILE A 202 -6.38 25.40 2.95
N THR A 203 -5.91 24.83 4.05
CA THR A 203 -4.66 25.23 4.73
C THR A 203 -3.68 24.08 4.63
N THR A 204 -2.44 24.33 4.20
CA THR A 204 -1.41 23.30 4.12
C THR A 204 -0.13 23.73 4.84
N SER A 205 0.45 22.83 5.64
CA SER A 205 1.82 22.96 6.19
C SER A 205 2.80 21.96 5.57
N GLY A 206 2.31 21.01 4.77
CA GLY A 206 3.10 20.16 3.87
C GLY A 206 2.94 20.59 2.41
N ASP A 207 3.63 19.92 1.49
CA ASP A 207 3.54 20.20 0.06
C ASP A 207 2.23 19.67 -0.53
N LEU A 208 1.48 20.50 -1.23
CA LEU A 208 0.23 20.12 -1.89
C LEU A 208 0.32 20.36 -3.40
N SER A 209 0.37 19.29 -4.18
CA SER A 209 0.34 19.36 -5.63
C SER A 209 -1.04 19.03 -6.17
N ILE A 210 -1.57 19.86 -7.07
CA ILE A 210 -2.96 19.77 -7.52
C ILE A 210 -3.03 19.65 -9.05
N PHE A 211 -3.59 18.55 -9.55
CA PHE A 211 -3.63 18.23 -10.98
C PHE A 211 -5.07 18.08 -11.50
N GLY A 212 -5.38 18.77 -12.60
CA GLY A 212 -6.58 18.53 -13.40
C GLY A 212 -7.91 18.94 -12.75
N LEU A 213 -7.88 19.57 -11.57
CA LEU A 213 -9.06 20.09 -10.88
C LEU A 213 -9.41 21.50 -11.35
N LYS A 214 -10.70 21.86 -11.18
CA LYS A 214 -11.17 23.24 -11.31
C LYS A 214 -11.52 23.82 -9.94
N PHE A 215 -11.20 25.09 -9.74
CA PHE A 215 -11.52 25.81 -8.51
C PHE A 215 -12.40 27.02 -8.81
N GLN A 216 -13.52 27.13 -8.08
CA GLN A 216 -14.48 28.20 -8.26
C GLN A 216 -14.87 28.85 -6.92
N GLY A 217 -14.40 30.09 -6.73
CA GLY A 217 -14.85 30.97 -5.65
C GLY A 217 -16.10 31.77 -6.01
N ASN A 218 -16.65 32.48 -5.02
CA ASN A 218 -17.72 33.46 -5.20
C ASN A 218 -17.11 34.85 -5.48
N ASP A 219 -17.83 35.75 -6.12
CA ASP A 219 -17.54 37.19 -6.09
C ASP A 219 -18.51 37.82 -5.06
N PRO A 220 -18.04 38.56 -4.04
CA PRO A 220 -16.69 39.09 -3.79
C PRO A 220 -15.75 38.21 -2.96
N GLU A 221 -16.04 36.91 -2.84
CA GLU A 221 -15.40 36.00 -1.87
C GLU A 221 -14.59 34.90 -2.56
N PRO A 222 -13.32 35.19 -2.91
CA PRO A 222 -12.47 34.22 -3.59
C PRO A 222 -12.25 32.99 -2.72
N LEU A 223 -11.94 31.86 -3.36
CA LEU A 223 -11.36 30.71 -2.67
C LEU A 223 -10.04 31.12 -2.05
N ILE A 224 -9.86 30.88 -0.75
CA ILE A 224 -8.61 31.21 -0.05
C ILE A 224 -7.82 29.94 0.18
N PHE A 225 -6.58 29.88 -0.30
CA PHE A 225 -5.62 28.84 0.07
C PHE A 225 -4.60 29.44 1.01
N LYS A 226 -4.41 28.82 2.18
CA LYS A 226 -3.42 29.25 3.15
C LYS A 226 -2.24 28.29 3.17
N ILE A 227 -1.04 28.85 3.12
CA ILE A 227 0.21 28.11 3.23
C ILE A 227 0.84 28.47 4.57
N ASP A 228 0.82 27.51 5.49
CA ASP A 228 1.49 27.60 6.78
C ASP A 228 3.00 27.32 6.61
N PRO A 229 3.86 27.72 7.57
CA PRO A 229 5.31 27.52 7.47
C PRO A 229 5.69 26.06 7.20
N GLY A 230 6.53 25.85 6.18
CA GLY A 230 7.02 24.54 5.78
C GLY A 230 6.27 23.92 4.59
N GLY A 231 5.11 24.45 4.21
CA GLY A 231 4.35 23.95 3.07
C GLY A 231 4.59 24.72 1.77
N ALA A 232 4.19 24.09 0.67
CA ALA A 232 4.03 24.71 -0.64
C ALA A 232 2.72 24.26 -1.30
N ILE A 233 2.24 25.03 -2.28
CA ILE A 233 1.13 24.61 -3.14
C ILE A 233 1.59 24.76 -4.59
N ASP A 234 1.44 23.70 -5.37
CA ASP A 234 1.66 23.69 -6.82
C ASP A 234 0.34 23.42 -7.54
N PHE A 235 -0.02 24.30 -8.47
CA PHE A 235 -1.25 24.20 -9.26
C PHE A 235 -0.91 23.82 -10.70
N ASN A 236 -1.27 22.59 -11.06
CA ASN A 236 -1.34 22.10 -12.43
C ASN A 236 -2.81 21.85 -12.81
N THR A 237 -3.60 22.90 -12.66
CA THR A 237 -5.06 22.86 -12.80
C THR A 237 -5.51 23.22 -14.20
N SER A 238 -6.69 22.74 -14.58
CA SER A 238 -7.32 23.08 -15.87
C SER A 238 -8.01 24.45 -15.84
N GLU A 239 -8.46 24.92 -14.67
CA GLU A 239 -9.16 26.20 -14.52
C GLU A 239 -9.11 26.70 -13.07
N ILE A 240 -8.76 27.97 -12.87
CA ILE A 240 -8.82 28.65 -11.57
C ILE A 240 -9.62 29.93 -11.74
N ASN A 241 -10.71 30.08 -10.98
CA ASN A 241 -11.55 31.26 -10.99
C ASN A 241 -11.74 31.80 -9.57
N LEU A 242 -11.41 33.09 -9.37
CA LEU A 242 -11.48 33.81 -8.10
C LEU A 242 -10.74 33.08 -6.95
N LEU A 243 -9.41 33.04 -7.06
CA LEU A 243 -8.50 32.43 -6.09
C LEU A 243 -7.65 33.50 -5.39
N THR A 244 -7.48 33.36 -4.07
CA THR A 244 -6.53 34.10 -3.25
C THR A 244 -5.58 33.12 -2.56
N ILE A 245 -4.28 33.41 -2.58
CA ILE A 245 -3.27 32.65 -1.84
C ILE A 245 -2.76 33.53 -0.69
N GLN A 246 -2.84 33.01 0.53
CA GLN A 246 -2.31 33.61 1.74
C GLN A 246 -1.11 32.80 2.21
N LYS A 247 -0.01 33.47 2.52
CA LYS A 247 1.20 32.86 3.06
C LYS A 247 1.54 33.55 4.37
N ASP A 248 1.72 32.75 5.42
CA ASP A 248 2.18 33.23 6.73
C ASP A 248 3.70 33.37 6.79
#